data_AF-X0R6V7-F1
#
_entry.id   AF-X0R6V7-F1
#
_cell.length_a   1.000
_cell.length_b   1.000
_cell.length_c   1.000
_cell.angle_alpha   90.00
_cell.angle_beta   90.00
_cell.angle_gamma   90.00
#
_symmetry.space_group_name_H-M   'P 1'
#
loop_
_entity.id
_entity.type
_entity.pdbx_description
1 polymer ?
#
loop_
_entity_poly.entity_id
_entity_poly.type
_entity_poly.pdbx_seq_one_letter_code
_entity_poly.pdbx_strand_id
1 'polypeptide(L)'
;MACSSHQPTTAKESTAIINNTAKENADEQLSMEPSSPEEPLSAFTAFGNTEKSWRTVIDGNQLSIEADFLKPTTIVVSRSTYAEGVEYVSTVSGKPIIMNINSQICTDDNGYQNEFTVTLTYDNKSYQGCAVAGAYETAPT
;
A
#
# COMPACT_ATOMS: atom_id res chain seq x y z
N MET A 1 -8.48 -29.96 -67.16
CA MET A 1 -8.34 -28.49 -67.02
C MET A 1 -8.28 -28.17 -65.53
N ALA A 2 -7.34 -27.29 -65.17
CA ALA A 2 -7.01 -26.69 -63.88
C ALA A 2 -8.23 -26.23 -63.05
N CYS A 3 -8.22 -25.89 -61.76
CA CYS A 3 -7.31 -25.88 -60.61
C CYS A 3 -8.16 -25.34 -59.41
N SER A 4 -7.54 -25.26 -58.24
CA SER A 4 -7.91 -24.43 -57.07
C SER A 4 -8.95 -24.99 -56.08
N SER A 5 -8.75 -24.95 -54.76
CA SER A 5 -7.63 -24.42 -53.97
C SER A 5 -7.80 -24.76 -52.48
N HIS A 6 -6.68 -24.79 -51.76
CA HIS A 6 -6.47 -24.69 -50.30
C HIS A 6 -6.87 -25.85 -49.37
N GLN A 7 -5.86 -26.68 -49.05
CA GLN A 7 -5.77 -27.53 -47.86
C GLN A 7 -5.22 -26.74 -46.65
N PRO A 8 -5.54 -27.14 -45.40
CA PRO A 8 -4.88 -26.65 -44.19
C PRO A 8 -3.55 -27.38 -43.96
N THR A 9 -2.47 -26.63 -43.68
CA THR A 9 -1.13 -27.20 -43.42
C THR A 9 -0.87 -27.37 -41.92
N THR A 10 -0.93 -28.64 -41.51
CA THR A 10 -0.04 -29.44 -40.66
C THR A 10 1.02 -28.79 -39.76
N ALA A 11 1.06 -29.34 -38.54
CA ALA A 11 2.11 -29.44 -37.51
C ALA A 11 3.59 -29.31 -37.91
N LYS A 12 4.43 -28.90 -36.94
CA LYS A 12 5.66 -29.64 -36.57
C LYS A 12 6.35 -29.12 -35.30
N GLU A 13 6.51 -30.02 -34.34
CA GLU A 13 7.64 -30.06 -33.40
C GLU A 13 8.98 -30.10 -34.15
N SER A 14 10.02 -29.53 -33.54
CA SER A 14 11.43 -29.81 -33.84
C SER A 14 12.30 -29.34 -32.66
N THR A 15 12.83 -30.27 -31.83
CA THR A 15 14.25 -30.74 -31.81
C THR A 15 15.11 -29.90 -30.83
N ALA A 16 15.94 -30.36 -29.87
CA ALA A 16 16.49 -31.66 -29.47
C ALA A 16 17.33 -31.53 -28.14
N ILE A 17 17.30 -32.60 -27.31
CA ILE A 17 18.40 -33.31 -26.59
C ILE A 17 19.30 -32.56 -25.57
N ILE A 18 19.30 -32.99 -24.28
CA ILE A 18 20.44 -33.67 -23.61
C ILE A 18 20.17 -34.20 -22.17
N ASN A 19 20.32 -35.53 -22.06
CA ASN A 19 21.04 -36.33 -21.04
C ASN A 19 20.55 -36.47 -19.58
N ASN A 20 20.09 -37.70 -19.26
CA ASN A 20 20.12 -38.30 -17.93
C ASN A 20 21.54 -38.33 -17.35
N THR A 21 21.70 -37.89 -16.10
CA THR A 21 22.71 -38.40 -15.17
C THR A 21 22.12 -38.35 -13.76
N ALA A 22 22.02 -39.51 -13.13
CA ALA A 22 21.50 -39.69 -11.79
C ALA A 22 22.47 -39.16 -10.73
N LYS A 23 21.94 -38.44 -9.73
CA LYS A 23 22.34 -38.61 -8.34
C LYS A 23 21.28 -38.02 -7.41
N GLU A 24 20.61 -38.90 -6.67
CA GLU A 24 19.87 -38.53 -5.46
C GLU A 24 20.74 -37.70 -4.54
N ASN A 25 20.20 -36.58 -4.08
CA ASN A 25 20.48 -36.02 -2.76
C ASN A 25 19.17 -35.38 -2.29
N ALA A 26 18.59 -35.99 -1.26
CA ALA A 26 17.48 -35.45 -0.51
C ALA A 26 17.95 -34.19 0.22
N ASP A 27 17.30 -33.06 -0.03
CA ASP A 27 17.35 -31.91 0.85
C ASP A 27 16.04 -31.12 0.72
N GLU A 28 15.58 -30.61 1.86
CA GLU A 28 14.23 -30.13 2.15
C GLU A 28 13.63 -29.20 1.10
N GLN A 29 12.56 -29.63 0.44
CA GLN A 29 11.66 -28.73 -0.29
C GLN A 29 10.82 -27.97 0.73
N LEU A 30 11.42 -26.94 1.33
CA LEU A 30 10.70 -25.87 2.00
C LEU A 30 9.76 -25.25 0.95
N SER A 31 8.48 -25.54 1.06
CA SER A 31 7.41 -24.99 0.24
C SER A 31 7.42 -23.46 0.38
N MET A 32 8.15 -22.77 -0.51
CA MET A 32 7.93 -21.36 -0.76
C MET A 32 6.60 -21.26 -1.49
N GLU A 33 5.52 -21.10 -0.71
CA GLU A 33 4.24 -20.66 -1.24
C GLU A 33 4.49 -19.40 -2.08
N PRO A 34 3.88 -19.27 -3.26
CA PRO A 34 4.04 -18.07 -4.07
C PRO A 34 3.45 -16.90 -3.28
N SER A 35 4.33 -16.05 -2.74
CA SER A 35 3.94 -14.76 -2.17
C SER A 35 3.12 -14.04 -3.23
N SER A 36 1.84 -13.84 -2.95
CA SER A 36 0.96 -13.00 -3.75
C SER A 36 1.69 -11.69 -4.06
N PRO A 37 1.61 -11.15 -5.29
CA PRO A 37 2.19 -9.84 -5.57
C PRO A 37 1.60 -8.85 -4.55
N GLU A 38 2.46 -8.29 -3.71
CA GLU A 38 2.08 -7.23 -2.78
C GLU A 38 1.54 -6.09 -3.65
N GLU A 39 0.26 -5.74 -3.48
CA GLU A 39 -0.29 -4.57 -4.15
C GLU A 39 0.61 -3.37 -3.85
N PRO A 40 0.89 -2.50 -4.82
CA PRO A 40 1.75 -1.34 -4.59
C PRO A 40 1.20 -0.54 -3.42
N LEU A 41 1.99 -0.47 -2.35
CA LEU A 41 1.60 0.26 -1.14
C LEU A 41 1.44 1.74 -1.50
N SER A 42 0.24 2.26 -1.29
CA SER A 42 -0.06 3.65 -1.61
C SER A 42 0.57 4.58 -0.57
N ALA A 43 1.25 5.63 -1.05
CA ALA A 43 1.76 6.70 -0.19
C ALA A 43 0.67 7.75 0.06
N PHE A 44 0.68 8.37 1.24
CA PHE A 44 -0.27 9.41 1.61
C PHE A 44 0.40 10.51 2.44
N THR A 45 -0.11 11.73 2.32
CA THR A 45 0.19 12.81 3.25
C THR A 45 -1.12 13.24 3.88
N ALA A 46 -1.22 13.08 5.21
CA ALA A 46 -2.39 13.47 5.98
C ALA A 46 -2.04 14.58 6.97
N PHE A 47 -3.01 15.43 7.27
CA PHE A 47 -2.80 16.59 8.11
C PHE A 47 -4.09 17.00 8.83
N GLY A 48 -3.92 17.50 10.05
CA GLY A 48 -5.00 17.98 10.89
C GLY A 48 -5.42 19.41 10.58
N ASN A 49 -6.65 19.73 10.97
CA ASN A 49 -7.20 21.08 10.95
C ASN A 49 -6.54 21.96 12.04
N THR A 50 -6.55 23.27 11.85
CA THR A 50 -5.91 24.35 12.64
C THR A 50 -6.06 24.25 14.16
N GLU A 51 -7.19 23.75 14.68
CA GLU A 51 -7.35 23.56 16.13
C GLU A 51 -6.46 22.45 16.71
N LYS A 52 -6.00 21.52 15.86
CA LYS A 52 -5.07 20.43 16.23
C LYS A 52 -4.11 20.15 15.08
N SER A 53 -3.05 20.94 14.98
CA SER A 53 -2.01 20.72 13.97
C SER A 53 -1.26 19.41 14.23
N TRP A 54 -1.43 18.49 13.29
CA TRP A 54 -0.61 17.29 13.16
C TRP A 54 -0.39 17.04 11.68
N ARG A 55 0.67 16.33 11.34
CA ARG A 55 0.98 15.90 10.00
C ARG A 55 1.54 14.50 10.03
N THR A 56 1.13 13.68 9.07
CA THR A 56 1.70 12.36 8.86
C THR A 56 2.05 12.13 7.39
N VAL A 57 3.20 11.49 7.17
CA VAL A 57 3.60 10.98 5.87
C VAL A 57 3.64 9.47 5.95
N ILE A 58 2.94 8.82 5.04
CA ILE A 58 2.92 7.37 4.89
C ILE A 58 3.60 7.04 3.57
N ASP A 59 4.62 6.19 3.64
CA ASP A 59 5.29 5.60 2.49
C ASP A 59 5.50 4.11 2.75
N GLY A 60 4.80 3.28 1.99
CA GLY A 60 4.75 1.85 2.25
C GLY A 60 4.12 1.51 3.60
N ASN A 61 4.91 0.87 4.47
CA ASN A 61 4.53 0.50 5.82
C ASN A 61 5.14 1.43 6.89
N GLN A 62 5.77 2.53 6.48
CA GLN A 62 6.30 3.54 7.40
C GLN A 62 5.34 4.71 7.51
N LEU A 63 5.04 5.10 8.75
CA LEU A 63 4.28 6.29 9.08
C LEU A 63 5.18 7.20 9.92
N SER A 64 5.48 8.38 9.39
CA SER A 64 6.13 9.47 10.12
C SER A 64 5.07 10.46 10.60
N ILE A 65 5.08 10.82 11.88
CA ILE A 65 4.13 11.74 12.50
C ILE A 65 4.84 12.90 13.20
N GLU A 66 4.34 14.09 12.96
CA GLU A 66 4.70 15.35 13.63
C GLU A 66 3.42 15.93 14.25
N ALA A 67 3.38 16.08 15.57
CA ALA A 67 2.20 16.59 16.27
C ALA A 67 2.57 17.21 17.62
N ASP A 68 1.73 18.11 18.15
CA ASP A 68 2.01 18.72 19.46
C ASP A 68 1.85 17.73 20.64
N PHE A 69 1.04 16.68 20.44
CA PHE A 69 0.75 15.67 21.47
C PHE A 69 1.70 14.46 21.41
N LEU A 70 2.61 14.40 20.44
CA LEU A 70 3.54 13.31 20.26
C LEU A 70 4.85 13.83 19.66
N LYS A 71 5.99 13.52 20.29
CA LYS A 71 7.29 13.85 19.71
C LYS A 71 7.39 13.29 18.28
N PRO A 72 8.08 13.99 17.34
CA PRO A 72 8.27 13.48 15.99
C PRO A 72 8.75 12.03 16.02
N THR A 73 8.00 11.15 15.36
CA THR A 73 8.21 9.70 15.44
C THR A 73 7.96 9.07 14.08
N THR A 74 8.82 8.13 13.69
CA THR A 74 8.59 7.22 12.57
C THR A 74 8.34 5.82 13.10
N ILE A 75 7.26 5.19 12.67
CA ILE A 75 6.83 3.87 13.11
C ILE A 75 6.47 2.97 11.93
N VAL A 76 6.65 1.66 12.12
CA VAL A 76 6.10 0.66 11.21
C VAL A 76 4.63 0.45 11.56
N VAL A 77 3.78 0.46 10.54
CA VAL A 77 2.33 0.25 10.65
C VAL A 77 1.91 -1.01 9.90
N SER A 78 0.86 -1.67 10.41
CA SER A 78 0.12 -2.66 9.65
C SER A 78 -0.95 -1.96 8.82
N ARG A 79 -1.11 -2.34 7.56
CA ARG A 79 -2.08 -1.75 6.62
C ARG A 79 -3.21 -2.74 6.34
N SER A 80 -4.44 -2.26 6.40
CA SER A 80 -5.65 -3.01 6.04
C SER A 80 -6.52 -2.17 5.10
N THR A 81 -6.93 -2.71 3.95
CA THR A 81 -7.84 -2.02 3.01
C THR A 81 -9.27 -2.48 3.22
N TYR A 82 -10.22 -1.57 2.97
CA TYR A 82 -11.65 -1.84 2.98
C TYR A 82 -12.35 -1.02 1.90
N ALA A 83 -13.64 -1.28 1.66
CA ALA A 83 -14.37 -0.70 0.54
C ALA A 83 -14.35 0.84 0.49
N GLU A 84 -14.24 1.49 1.65
CA GLU A 84 -14.29 2.94 1.77
C GLU A 84 -12.91 3.57 1.98
N GLY A 85 -11.84 2.79 2.15
CA GLY A 85 -10.54 3.37 2.51
C GLY A 85 -9.47 2.39 2.95
N VAL A 86 -8.53 2.92 3.74
CA VAL A 86 -7.39 2.18 4.31
C VAL A 86 -7.20 2.54 5.77
N GLU A 87 -6.91 1.53 6.57
CA GLU A 87 -6.55 1.64 7.98
C GLU A 87 -5.07 1.32 8.18
N TYR A 88 -4.41 2.13 9.00
CA TYR A 88 -3.06 1.90 9.49
C TYR A 88 -3.06 1.78 11.00
N VAL A 89 -2.44 0.72 11.53
CA VAL A 89 -2.42 0.44 12.97
C VAL A 89 -1.00 0.19 13.45
N SER A 90 -0.65 0.77 14.59
CA SER A 90 0.59 0.46 15.32
C SER A 90 0.47 0.81 16.80
N THR A 91 1.58 0.75 17.52
CA THR A 91 1.68 1.15 18.93
C THR A 91 2.90 2.05 19.13
N VAL A 92 2.72 3.20 19.78
CA VAL A 92 3.79 4.14 20.14
C VAL A 92 3.83 4.29 21.65
N SER A 93 4.97 3.99 22.27
CA SER A 93 5.13 4.07 23.73
C SER A 93 4.04 3.30 24.52
N GLY A 94 3.63 2.13 24.01
CA GLY A 94 2.59 1.30 24.62
C GLY A 94 1.14 1.79 24.41
N LYS A 95 0.93 2.89 23.67
CA LYS A 95 -0.40 3.42 23.34
C LYS A 95 -0.73 3.11 21.86
N PRO A 96 -1.96 2.67 21.55
CA PRO A 96 -2.35 2.43 20.17
C PRO A 96 -2.36 3.74 19.39
N ILE A 97 -1.91 3.66 18.13
CA ILE A 97 -2.10 4.70 17.12
C ILE A 97 -2.81 4.06 15.94
N ILE A 98 -3.92 4.67 15.53
CA ILE A 98 -4.78 4.19 14.45
C ILE A 98 -5.01 5.35 13.51
N MET A 99 -4.84 5.14 12.21
CA MET A 99 -5.18 6.12 11.19
C MET A 99 -6.13 5.50 10.17
N ASN A 100 -7.29 6.11 10.00
CA ASN A 100 -8.26 5.75 8.98
C ASN A 100 -8.27 6.83 7.90
N ILE A 101 -7.98 6.45 6.66
CA ILE A 101 -8.05 7.32 5.47
C ILE A 101 -9.21 6.84 4.63
N ASN A 102 -10.26 7.65 4.54
CA ASN A 102 -11.49 7.34 3.81
C ASN A 102 -11.52 8.08 2.46
N SER A 103 -12.07 7.41 1.45
CA SER A 103 -12.31 7.89 0.09
C SER A 103 -13.50 8.86 0.03
N GLN A 104 -13.44 9.90 0.86
CA GLN A 104 -14.43 10.96 0.97
C GLN A 104 -13.72 12.30 0.88
N ILE A 105 -14.21 13.18 0.02
CA ILE A 105 -13.66 14.53 -0.14
C ILE A 105 -13.68 15.27 1.19
N CYS A 106 -12.53 15.81 1.56
CA CYS A 106 -12.33 16.57 2.78
C CYS A 106 -12.13 18.05 2.44
N THR A 107 -12.79 18.95 3.17
CA THR A 107 -12.55 20.40 3.05
C THR A 107 -11.76 20.85 4.27
N ASP A 108 -10.57 21.42 4.05
CA ASP A 108 -9.74 21.95 5.14
C ASP A 108 -10.23 23.32 5.63
N ASP A 109 -9.58 23.87 6.65
CA ASP A 109 -9.98 25.15 7.25
C ASP A 109 -9.72 26.36 6.35
N ASN A 110 -8.89 26.21 5.32
CA ASN A 110 -8.67 27.23 4.29
C ASN A 110 -9.74 27.15 3.18
N GLY A 111 -10.60 26.13 3.21
CA GLY A 111 -11.64 25.88 2.22
C GLY A 111 -11.17 25.06 1.01
N TYR A 112 -9.97 24.47 1.05
CA TYR A 112 -9.48 23.63 -0.04
C TYR A 112 -10.03 22.21 0.05
N GLN A 113 -10.40 21.68 -1.11
CA GLN A 113 -10.85 20.31 -1.24
C GLN A 113 -9.67 19.36 -1.43
N ASN A 114 -9.60 18.35 -0.57
CA ASN A 114 -8.61 17.29 -0.55
C ASN A 114 -9.30 15.96 -0.85
N GLU A 115 -8.54 15.01 -1.41
CA GLU A 115 -9.06 13.73 -1.91
C GLU A 115 -9.68 12.85 -0.81
N PHE A 116 -9.14 12.93 0.40
CA PHE A 116 -9.45 11.98 1.46
C PHE A 116 -9.76 12.65 2.81
N THR A 117 -10.65 12.03 3.57
CA THR A 117 -10.95 12.39 4.96
C THR A 117 -10.19 11.45 5.89
N VAL A 118 -9.53 12.01 6.90
CA VAL A 118 -8.69 11.24 7.83
C VAL A 118 -9.17 11.38 9.26
N THR A 119 -9.19 10.26 9.96
CA THR A 119 -9.27 10.22 11.41
C THR A 119 -8.01 9.56 11.97
N LEU A 120 -7.22 10.34 12.72
CA LEU A 120 -6.13 9.84 13.53
C LEU A 120 -6.63 9.63 14.97
N THR A 121 -6.39 8.46 15.53
CA THR A 121 -6.65 8.16 16.94
C THR A 121 -5.33 7.84 17.64
N TYR A 122 -5.03 8.57 18.71
CA TYR A 122 -3.89 8.32 19.59
C TYR A 122 -4.29 8.59 21.04
N ASP A 123 -3.93 7.67 21.94
CA ASP A 123 -4.23 7.78 23.37
C ASP A 123 -5.72 8.04 23.68
N ASN A 124 -6.60 7.31 23.00
CA ASN A 124 -8.07 7.43 23.07
C ASN A 124 -8.62 8.81 22.66
N LYS A 125 -7.82 9.64 22.00
CA LYS A 125 -8.26 10.92 21.42
C LYS A 125 -8.30 10.80 19.91
N SER A 126 -9.36 11.32 19.30
CA SER A 126 -9.49 11.40 17.85
C SER A 126 -9.22 12.81 17.33
N TYR A 127 -8.56 12.85 16.19
CA TYR A 127 -8.08 14.03 15.49
C TYR A 127 -8.53 13.90 14.03
N GLN A 128 -9.40 14.82 13.60
CA GLN A 128 -9.87 14.88 12.22
C GLN A 128 -8.86 15.63 11.36
N GLY A 129 -8.85 15.30 10.07
CA GLY A 129 -7.97 15.93 9.10
C GLY A 129 -8.30 15.52 7.67
N CYS A 130 -7.50 16.03 6.74
CA CYS A 130 -7.57 15.68 5.32
C CYS A 130 -6.33 14.89 4.91
N ALA A 131 -6.38 14.24 3.75
CA ALA A 131 -5.20 13.68 3.10
C ALA A 131 -5.25 13.80 1.58
N VAL A 132 -4.06 13.67 0.98
CA VAL A 132 -3.80 13.57 -0.45
C VAL A 132 -2.97 12.33 -0.75
N ALA A 133 -3.05 11.84 -1.98
CA ALA A 133 -2.19 10.74 -2.43
C ALA A 133 -0.75 11.25 -2.62
N GLY A 134 0.23 10.46 -2.18
CA GLY A 134 1.66 10.78 -2.28
C GLY A 134 2.31 11.17 -0.96
N ALA A 135 3.61 10.89 -0.84
CA ALA A 135 4.43 11.29 0.30
C ALA A 135 5.10 12.64 -0.01
N TYR A 136 4.65 13.69 0.67
CA TYR A 136 5.16 15.05 0.50
C TYR A 136 5.80 15.53 1.78
N GLU A 137 7.00 16.14 1.71
CA GLU A 137 7.68 16.74 2.86
C GLU A 137 6.94 17.96 3.44
N THR A 138 6.01 18.54 2.67
CA THR A 138 5.14 19.64 3.08
C THR A 138 3.69 19.30 2.69
N ALA A 139 2.72 19.59 3.55
CA ALA A 139 1.32 19.47 3.16
C ALA A 139 1.03 20.45 1.99
N PRO A 140 0.23 20.06 0.99
CA PRO A 140 -0.29 21.02 0.03
C PRO A 140 -1.16 22.03 0.78
N THR A 141 -0.73 23.29 0.82
CA THR A 141 -1.43 24.42 1.42
C THR A 141 -2.22 25.22 0.40
#